data_AF-A0A7J2MHC5-F1
#
_entry.id   AF-A0A7J2MHC5-F1
#
_cell.length_a   1.000
_cell.length_b   1.000
_cell.length_c   1.000
_cell.angle_alpha   90.00
_cell.angle_beta   90.00
_cell.angle_gamma   90.00
#
_symmetry.space_group_name_H-M   'P 1'
#
loop_
_entity.id
_entity.type
_entity.pdbx_description
1 polymer ?
#
loop_
_entity_poly.entity_id
_entity_poly.type
_entity_poly.pdbx_seq_one_letter_code
_entity_poly.pdbx_strand_id
1 'polypeptide(L)'
;MTRLLVVAAALVVVLAAAGVGDADEVNVTLKGHFGGTTYAVVASGSYTYVGQGQDFAVLDISDPVASAEVGRGSNGLVILHVAPSDTPQKGDLNSDDILTPTDAAIALQIAVGSRPFDDAADVSGDGSVTSLDALMILQAASGTINI
;
A
#
# COMPACT_ATOMS: atom_id res chain seq x y z
N MET A 1 47.11 34.97 29.18
CA MET A 1 47.38 33.70 28.47
C MET A 1 46.27 32.67 28.67
N THR A 2 45.72 32.51 29.88
CA THR A 2 44.67 31.52 30.20
C THR A 2 43.35 31.72 29.44
N ARG A 3 42.89 32.97 29.25
CA ARG A 3 41.66 33.26 28.51
C ARG A 3 41.73 32.92 27.02
N LEU A 4 42.90 33.13 26.41
CA LEU A 4 43.14 32.79 25.00
C LEU A 4 43.15 31.27 24.80
N LEU A 5 43.74 30.54 25.74
CA LEU A 5 43.75 29.07 25.76
C LEU A 5 42.34 28.48 25.90
N VAL A 6 41.48 29.07 26.76
CA VAL A 6 40.10 28.59 26.94
C VAL A 6 39.25 28.82 25.68
N VAL A 7 39.42 29.96 25.01
CA VAL A 7 38.68 30.26 23.76
C VAL A 7 39.14 29.35 22.62
N ALA A 8 40.45 29.09 22.50
CA ALA A 8 40.97 28.16 21.50
C ALA A 8 40.47 26.73 21.75
N ALA A 9 40.46 26.28 23.00
CA ALA A 9 39.94 24.96 23.37
C ALA A 9 38.43 24.84 23.09
N ALA A 10 37.65 25.88 23.42
CA ALA A 10 36.22 25.91 23.12
C ALA A 10 35.94 25.88 21.61
N LEU A 11 36.74 26.60 20.81
CA LEU A 11 36.60 26.60 19.36
C LEU A 11 36.87 25.20 18.77
N VAL A 12 37.94 24.52 19.22
CA VAL A 12 38.25 23.15 18.75
C VAL A 12 37.15 22.16 19.12
N VAL A 13 36.57 22.27 20.31
CA VAL A 13 35.43 21.43 20.72
C VAL A 13 34.20 21.69 19.86
N VAL A 14 33.93 22.95 19.50
CA VAL A 14 32.82 23.30 18.60
C VAL A 14 33.04 22.74 17.18
N LEU A 15 34.27 22.79 16.65
CA LEU A 15 34.58 22.20 15.34
C LEU A 15 34.47 20.67 15.33
N ALA A 16 34.77 19.99 16.44
CA ALA A 16 34.66 18.53 16.53
C ALA A 16 33.23 18.03 16.79
N ALA A 17 32.35 18.88 17.31
CA ALA A 17 30.93 18.56 17.56
C ALA A 17 30.01 18.89 16.37
N ALA A 18 30.50 19.63 15.37
CA ALA A 18 29.85 19.73 14.07
C ALA A 18 30.04 18.39 13.36
N GLY A 19 29.10 17.47 13.55
CA GLY A 19 29.00 16.29 12.72
C GLY A 19 28.86 16.74 11.27
N VAL A 20 29.97 16.73 10.53
CA VAL A 20 29.92 16.60 9.08
C VAL A 20 29.45 15.17 8.87
N GLY A 21 28.13 14.97 8.88
CA GLY A 21 27.58 13.78 8.27
C GLY A 21 27.98 13.86 6.82
N ASP A 22 28.78 12.90 6.34
CA ASP A 22 28.81 12.57 4.93
C ASP A 22 27.34 12.40 4.53
N ALA A 23 26.79 13.37 3.78
CA ALA A 23 25.55 13.12 3.09
C ALA A 23 25.89 11.99 2.13
N ASP A 24 25.38 10.79 2.42
CA ASP A 24 25.48 9.67 1.50
C ASP A 24 25.11 10.20 0.12
N GLU A 25 26.03 10.08 -0.84
CA GLU A 25 25.81 10.58 -2.19
C GLU A 25 24.70 9.71 -2.78
N VAL A 26 23.46 10.15 -2.63
CA VAL A 26 22.30 9.42 -3.13
C VAL A 26 22.41 9.46 -4.65
N ASN A 27 22.89 8.36 -5.21
CA ASN A 27 23.10 8.21 -6.64
C ASN A 27 21.74 8.08 -7.35
N VAL A 28 21.07 9.21 -7.56
CA VAL A 28 19.74 9.28 -8.18
C VAL A 28 19.86 9.15 -9.70
N THR A 29 19.20 8.13 -10.27
CA THR A 29 19.06 8.01 -11.72
C THR A 29 17.70 8.55 -12.14
N LEU A 30 17.68 9.59 -12.98
CA LEU A 30 16.43 10.12 -13.54
C LEU A 30 15.79 9.08 -14.47
N LYS A 31 14.64 8.51 -14.05
CA LYS A 31 13.87 7.56 -14.86
C LYS A 31 12.84 8.25 -15.77
N GLY A 32 12.40 9.44 -15.40
CA GLY A 32 11.41 10.23 -16.14
C GLY A 32 11.11 11.56 -15.45
N HIS A 33 10.35 12.43 -16.10
CA HIS A 33 9.89 13.69 -15.51
C HIS A 33 8.41 13.92 -15.82
N PHE A 34 7.71 14.57 -14.89
CA PHE A 34 6.36 15.09 -15.11
C PHE A 34 6.48 16.56 -15.58
N GLY A 35 5.65 16.97 -16.56
CA GLY A 35 5.63 18.35 -17.05
C GLY A 35 4.77 19.25 -16.14
N GLY A 36 4.78 20.57 -16.28
CA GLY A 36 3.81 21.43 -15.55
C GLY A 36 3.95 21.50 -14.01
N THR A 37 2.96 22.09 -13.34
CA THR A 37 2.96 22.30 -11.88
C THR A 37 2.39 21.09 -11.13
N THR A 38 3.17 20.52 -10.21
CA THR A 38 2.68 19.50 -9.28
C THR A 38 1.84 20.16 -8.19
N TYR A 39 0.57 19.78 -8.07
CA TYR A 39 -0.34 20.35 -7.06
C TYR A 39 -0.33 19.55 -5.76
N ALA A 40 -0.33 18.22 -5.87
CA ALA A 40 -0.35 17.31 -4.73
C ALA A 40 0.26 15.97 -5.11
N VAL A 41 0.91 15.34 -4.12
CA VAL A 41 1.39 13.95 -4.19
C VAL A 41 0.86 13.24 -2.96
N VAL A 42 0.24 12.07 -3.14
CA VAL A 42 -0.20 11.19 -2.05
C VAL A 42 0.28 9.77 -2.32
N ALA A 43 0.78 9.11 -1.29
CA ALA A 43 1.14 7.69 -1.33
C ALA A 43 0.03 6.87 -0.65
N SER A 44 -0.35 5.75 -1.26
CA SER A 44 -1.24 4.77 -0.66
C SER A 44 -0.78 3.38 -1.08
N GLY A 45 -0.42 2.54 -0.10
CA GLY A 45 0.17 1.23 -0.35
C GLY A 45 1.42 1.33 -1.22
N SER A 46 1.49 0.49 -2.25
CA SER A 46 2.57 0.45 -3.23
C SER A 46 2.37 1.41 -4.41
N TYR A 47 1.49 2.40 -4.30
CA TYR A 47 1.27 3.40 -5.36
C TYR A 47 1.44 4.84 -4.88
N THR A 48 1.98 5.67 -5.77
CA THR A 48 2.01 7.12 -5.59
C THR A 48 1.18 7.80 -6.68
N TYR A 49 0.34 8.73 -6.24
CA TYR A 49 -0.58 9.47 -7.08
C TYR A 49 -0.13 10.92 -7.17
N VAL A 50 0.13 11.40 -8.38
CA VAL A 50 0.69 12.72 -8.65
C VAL A 50 -0.30 13.53 -9.49
N GLY A 51 -0.80 14.62 -8.90
CA GLY A 51 -1.60 15.62 -9.63
C GLY A 51 -0.68 16.63 -10.30
N GLN A 52 -0.68 16.67 -11.63
CA GLN A 52 0.26 17.47 -12.42
C GLN A 52 -0.47 18.29 -13.48
N GLY A 53 -0.57 19.61 -13.31
CA GLY A 53 -1.30 20.44 -14.29
C GLY A 53 -2.77 20.00 -14.42
N GLN A 54 -3.19 19.64 -15.64
CA GLN A 54 -4.51 19.04 -15.93
C GLN A 54 -4.46 17.50 -15.99
N ASP A 55 -3.27 16.93 -15.83
CA ASP A 55 -2.97 15.51 -15.94
C ASP A 55 -2.84 14.87 -14.55
N PHE A 56 -2.98 13.56 -14.53
CA PHE A 56 -2.77 12.72 -13.36
C PHE A 56 -1.91 11.52 -13.70
N ALA A 57 -0.95 11.20 -12.83
CA ALA A 57 -0.06 10.05 -12.98
C ALA A 57 -0.14 9.13 -11.76
N VAL A 58 -0.17 7.82 -12.03
CA VAL A 58 -0.11 6.76 -11.01
C VAL A 58 1.18 5.98 -11.18
N LEU A 59 2.00 5.95 -10.13
CA LEU A 59 3.30 5.29 -10.10
C LEU A 59 3.26 4.09 -9.19
N ASP A 60 3.64 2.93 -9.72
CA ASP A 60 3.92 1.75 -8.92
C ASP A 60 5.27 1.93 -8.22
N ILE A 61 5.27 1.82 -6.89
CA ILE A 61 6.44 1.87 -6.01
C ILE A 61 6.64 0.54 -5.26
N SER A 62 6.01 -0.54 -5.71
CA SER A 62 6.19 -1.90 -5.15
C SER A 62 7.66 -2.33 -5.17
N ASP A 63 8.41 -1.87 -6.17
CA ASP A 63 9.87 -1.99 -6.24
C ASP A 63 10.51 -0.59 -6.28
N PRO A 64 11.16 -0.13 -5.20
CA PRO A 64 11.78 1.20 -5.14
C PRO A 64 12.95 1.37 -6.13
N VAL A 65 13.45 0.28 -6.72
CA VAL A 65 14.55 0.30 -7.72
C VAL A 65 14.01 0.34 -9.15
N ALA A 66 12.73 0.02 -9.35
CA ALA A 66 12.08 -0.14 -10.65
C ALA A 66 10.64 0.42 -10.70
N SER A 67 10.41 1.61 -10.12
CA SER A 67 9.11 2.27 -10.19
C SER A 67 8.68 2.53 -11.64
N ALA A 68 7.52 2.03 -12.04
CA ALA A 68 6.99 2.15 -13.40
C ALA A 68 5.66 2.93 -13.41
N GLU A 69 5.45 3.70 -14.48
CA GLU A 69 4.21 4.43 -14.70
C GLU A 69 3.09 3.46 -15.12
N VAL A 70 2.00 3.40 -14.35
CA VAL A 70 0.90 2.44 -14.58
C VAL A 70 -0.26 3.07 -15.35
N GLY A 71 -0.38 4.40 -15.35
CA GLY A 71 -1.39 5.08 -16.15
C GLY A 71 -1.26 6.61 -16.17
N ARG A 72 -1.66 7.19 -17.30
CA ARG A 72 -1.85 8.64 -17.54
C ARG A 72 -3.25 8.91 -18.05
N GLY A 73 -3.97 9.79 -17.36
CA GLY A 73 -5.27 10.31 -17.79
C GLY A 73 -5.17 11.81 -18.10
N SER A 74 -5.54 12.21 -19.31
CA SER A 74 -5.45 13.59 -19.79
C SER A 74 -6.82 14.25 -19.84
N ASN A 75 -7.38 14.62 -18.67
CA ASN A 75 -8.68 15.33 -18.55
C ASN A 75 -9.21 15.47 -17.11
N GLY A 76 -8.36 15.53 -16.08
CA GLY A 76 -8.81 15.79 -14.70
C GLY A 76 -9.80 14.76 -14.12
N LEU A 77 -9.85 13.54 -14.67
CA LEU A 77 -10.61 12.44 -14.09
C LEU A 77 -9.86 11.91 -12.87
N VAL A 78 -10.34 12.27 -11.67
CA VAL A 78 -9.91 11.66 -10.42
C VAL A 78 -10.53 10.27 -10.36
N ILE A 79 -9.80 9.23 -10.80
CA ILE A 79 -10.14 7.86 -10.40
C ILE A 79 -9.71 7.74 -8.94
N LEU A 80 -10.65 7.94 -8.01
CA LEU A 80 -10.55 7.41 -6.65
C LEU A 80 -10.63 5.88 -6.78
N HIS A 81 -9.50 5.25 -7.07
CA HIS A 81 -9.35 3.83 -6.86
C HIS A 81 -9.16 3.66 -5.36
N VAL A 82 -10.22 3.24 -4.67
CA VAL A 82 -10.05 2.55 -3.39
C VAL A 82 -9.16 1.36 -3.73
N ALA A 83 -7.92 1.35 -3.22
CA ALA A 83 -7.05 0.20 -3.41
C ALA A 83 -7.78 -1.03 -2.84
N PRO A 84 -7.77 -2.18 -3.55
CA PRO A 84 -8.17 -3.43 -2.92
C PRO A 84 -7.35 -3.56 -1.65
N SER A 85 -7.98 -3.93 -0.56
CA SER A 85 -7.25 -4.14 0.68
C SER A 85 -6.19 -5.21 0.42
N ASP A 86 -4.90 -4.87 0.52
CA ASP A 86 -3.77 -5.80 0.40
C ASP A 86 -3.80 -6.93 1.46
N THR A 87 -4.78 -6.90 2.36
CA THR A 87 -5.18 -8.04 3.18
C THR A 87 -6.33 -8.76 2.49
N PRO A 88 -6.17 -10.03 2.07
CA PRO A 88 -7.29 -10.83 1.58
C PRO A 88 -8.45 -10.71 2.55
N GLN A 89 -9.55 -10.09 2.10
CA GLN A 89 -10.71 -9.91 2.95
C GLN A 89 -11.26 -11.30 3.27
N LYS A 90 -11.31 -11.63 4.56
CA LYS A 90 -11.78 -12.93 5.02
C LYS A 90 -13.23 -13.13 4.53
N GLY A 91 -13.44 -14.22 3.80
CA GLY A 91 -14.71 -14.54 3.16
C GLY A 91 -14.96 -13.93 1.77
N ASP A 92 -14.12 -13.01 1.27
CA ASP A 92 -14.19 -12.52 -0.13
C ASP A 92 -13.42 -13.48 -1.05
N LEU A 93 -14.15 -14.27 -1.84
CA LEU A 93 -13.58 -15.37 -2.63
C LEU A 93 -13.58 -15.08 -4.13
N ASN A 94 -14.11 -13.94 -4.55
CA ASN A 94 -14.00 -13.45 -5.92
C ASN A 94 -13.10 -12.21 -6.04
N SER A 95 -12.59 -11.69 -4.92
CA SER A 95 -11.67 -10.55 -4.83
C SER A 95 -12.27 -9.27 -5.43
N ASP A 96 -13.56 -9.04 -5.18
CA ASP A 96 -14.25 -7.80 -5.58
C ASP A 96 -14.43 -6.79 -4.43
N ASP A 97 -13.85 -7.08 -3.26
CA ASP A 97 -13.91 -6.30 -2.01
C ASP A 97 -15.35 -6.18 -1.43
N ILE A 98 -16.29 -7.01 -1.89
CA ILE A 98 -17.68 -6.99 -1.46
C ILE A 98 -18.11 -8.38 -1.03
N LEU A 99 -18.44 -8.54 0.25
CA LEU A 99 -18.98 -9.80 0.75
C LEU A 99 -20.43 -10.01 0.26
N THR A 100 -20.64 -11.00 -0.58
CA THR A 100 -21.95 -11.31 -1.18
C THR A 100 -22.32 -12.79 -1.08
N PRO A 101 -23.57 -13.19 -1.40
CA PRO A 101 -23.92 -14.59 -1.57
C PRO A 101 -23.09 -15.32 -2.65
N THR A 102 -22.42 -14.58 -3.55
CA THR A 102 -21.49 -15.16 -4.54
C THR A 102 -20.33 -15.84 -3.84
N ASP A 103 -19.78 -15.22 -2.80
CA ASP A 103 -18.66 -15.75 -2.03
C ASP A 103 -19.09 -16.99 -1.25
N ALA A 104 -20.28 -16.98 -0.65
CA ALA A 104 -20.85 -18.16 -0.01
C ALA A 104 -21.00 -19.34 -1.00
N ALA A 105 -21.39 -19.08 -2.25
CA ALA A 105 -21.45 -20.10 -3.27
C ALA A 105 -20.06 -20.63 -3.68
N ILE A 106 -19.02 -19.81 -3.62
CA ILE A 106 -17.63 -20.25 -3.86
C ILE A 106 -17.14 -21.10 -2.67
N ALA A 107 -17.41 -20.69 -1.43
CA ALA A 107 -17.09 -21.48 -0.24
C ALA A 107 -17.76 -22.85 -0.27
N LEU A 108 -19.02 -22.95 -0.72
CA LEU A 108 -19.68 -24.24 -0.93
C LEU A 108 -18.98 -25.09 -1.99
N GLN A 109 -18.52 -24.49 -3.09
CA GLN A 109 -17.77 -25.22 -4.12
C GLN A 109 -16.45 -25.77 -3.58
N ILE A 110 -15.78 -25.02 -2.70
CA ILE A 110 -14.55 -25.47 -2.02
C ILE A 110 -14.89 -26.60 -1.04
N ALA A 111 -15.94 -26.47 -0.24
CA ALA A 111 -16.38 -27.47 0.72
C ALA A 111 -16.75 -28.83 0.06
N VAL A 112 -17.31 -28.81 -1.16
CA VAL A 112 -17.60 -30.03 -1.93
C VAL A 112 -16.41 -30.52 -2.76
N GLY A 113 -15.25 -29.87 -2.67
CA GLY A 113 -14.03 -30.23 -3.41
C GLY A 113 -14.08 -29.93 -4.92
N SER A 114 -15.03 -29.10 -5.37
CA SER A 114 -15.09 -28.64 -6.76
C SER A 114 -14.10 -27.51 -7.06
N ARG A 115 -13.49 -26.93 -6.03
CA ARG A 115 -12.44 -25.89 -6.11
C ARG A 115 -11.29 -26.21 -5.14
N PRO A 116 -10.07 -25.71 -5.41
CA PRO A 116 -8.96 -25.83 -4.46
C PRO A 116 -9.29 -25.11 -3.15
N PHE A 117 -8.65 -25.55 -2.07
CA PHE A 117 -8.75 -24.92 -0.76
C PHE A 117 -8.23 -23.48 -0.81
N ASP A 118 -8.93 -22.59 -0.10
CA ASP A 118 -8.61 -21.17 0.05
C ASP A 118 -8.73 -20.81 1.55
N ASP A 119 -7.67 -20.23 2.11
CA ASP A 119 -7.62 -19.80 3.51
C ASP A 119 -8.66 -18.71 3.82
N ALA A 120 -9.02 -17.88 2.83
CA ALA A 120 -10.04 -16.85 3.00
C ALA A 120 -11.44 -17.46 3.19
N ALA A 121 -11.65 -18.70 2.74
CA ALA A 121 -12.93 -19.40 2.88
C ALA A 121 -13.12 -20.04 4.26
N ASP A 122 -12.05 -20.26 5.04
CA ASP A 122 -12.13 -20.76 6.41
C ASP A 122 -12.46 -19.60 7.38
N VAL A 123 -13.74 -19.19 7.37
CA VAL A 123 -14.21 -18.07 8.19
C VAL A 123 -14.38 -18.43 9.65
N SER A 124 -14.58 -19.70 9.96
CA SER A 124 -14.67 -20.21 11.33
C SER A 124 -13.29 -20.38 12.02
N GLY A 125 -12.23 -20.56 11.24
CA GLY A 125 -10.86 -20.75 11.72
C GLY A 125 -10.59 -22.15 12.26
N ASP A 126 -11.35 -23.16 11.81
CA ASP A 126 -11.20 -24.55 12.24
C ASP A 126 -10.25 -25.38 11.36
N GLY A 127 -9.70 -24.75 10.31
CA GLY A 127 -8.78 -25.35 9.36
C GLY A 127 -9.47 -26.13 8.24
N SER A 128 -10.81 -26.07 8.15
CA SER A 128 -11.61 -26.74 7.13
C SER A 128 -12.63 -25.79 6.52
N VAL A 129 -12.83 -25.87 5.20
CA VAL A 129 -13.92 -25.13 4.54
C VAL A 129 -15.15 -26.02 4.48
N THR A 130 -16.21 -25.63 5.18
CA THR A 130 -17.46 -26.38 5.28
C THR A 130 -18.68 -25.52 4.92
N SER A 131 -19.88 -26.11 4.96
CA SER A 131 -21.12 -25.35 4.81
C SER A 131 -21.35 -24.35 5.94
N LEU A 132 -20.68 -24.52 7.09
CA LEU A 132 -20.71 -23.54 8.19
C LEU A 132 -20.04 -22.24 7.75
N ASP A 133 -18.89 -22.32 7.10
CA ASP A 133 -18.15 -21.16 6.61
C ASP A 133 -18.93 -20.40 5.53
N ALA A 134 -19.52 -21.13 4.58
CA ALA A 134 -20.41 -20.54 3.59
C ALA A 134 -21.62 -19.82 4.22
N LEU A 135 -22.18 -20.39 5.30
CA LEU A 135 -23.28 -19.75 6.02
C LEU A 135 -22.82 -18.48 6.75
N MET A 136 -21.64 -18.51 7.37
CA MET A 136 -21.06 -17.34 8.03
C MET A 136 -20.80 -16.21 7.02
N ILE A 137 -20.28 -16.51 5.83
CA ILE A 137 -20.12 -15.54 4.73
C ILE A 137 -21.48 -14.97 4.30
N LEU A 138 -22.51 -15.80 4.14
CA LEU A 138 -23.85 -15.33 3.77
C LEU A 138 -24.47 -14.43 4.86
N GLN A 139 -24.26 -14.77 6.13
CA GLN A 139 -24.73 -13.97 7.26
C GLN A 139 -23.98 -12.63 7.34
N ALA A 140 -22.67 -12.63 7.11
CA ALA A 140 -21.89 -11.40 7.06
C ALA A 140 -22.25 -10.52 5.86
N ALA A 141 -22.54 -11.11 4.70
CA ALA A 141 -23.04 -10.40 3.52
C ALA A 141 -24.41 -9.73 3.77
N SER A 142 -25.21 -10.30 4.68
CA SER A 142 -26.48 -9.70 5.12
C SER A 142 -26.33 -8.66 6.24
N GLY A 143 -25.12 -8.44 6.75
CA GLY A 143 -24.84 -7.57 7.90
C GLY A 143 -25.30 -8.14 9.25
N THR A 144 -25.58 -9.45 9.32
CA THR A 144 -26.04 -10.11 10.55
C THR A 144 -24.88 -10.40 11.51
N ILE A 145 -23.69 -10.70 10.98
CA ILE A 145 -22.48 -10.99 11.76
C ILE A 145 -21.25 -10.31 11.15
N ASN A 146 -20.17 -10.21 11.92
CA ASN A 146 -18.85 -9.82 11.43
C ASN A 146 -17.95 -11.07 11.46
N ILE A 147 -17.11 -11.23 10.44
CA ILE A 147 -16.16 -12.34 10.26
C ILE A 147 -14.73 -11.83 10.10
#